data_AF-A0A9X6AJI4-F1
#
_entry.id   AF-A0A9X6AJI4-F1
#
_cell.length_a   1.000
_cell.length_b   1.000
_cell.length_c   1.000
_cell.angle_alpha   90.00
_cell.angle_beta   90.00
_cell.angle_gamma   90.00
#
_symmetry.space_group_name_H-M   'P 1'
#
loop_
_entity.id
_entity.type
_entity.pdbx_description
1 polymer ?
#
loop_
_entity_poly.entity_id
_entity_poly.type
_entity_poly.pdbx_seq_one_letter_code
_entity_poly.pdbx_strand_id
1 'polypeptide(L)' 'MSLHFTILFWLSLIFIVAGAIILAIMLKTKKESKKESYLGFTIVFFIFGLAMLIYTLLFGL' A
#
# COMPACT_ATOMS: atom_id res chain seq x y z
N MET A 1 -4.06 21.17 6.13
CA MET A 1 -2.96 20.20 5.96
C MET A 1 -1.62 20.91 5.90
N SER A 2 -0.71 20.65 6.84
CA SER A 2 0.68 21.07 6.68
C SER A 2 1.33 20.31 5.51
N LEU A 3 2.39 20.88 4.92
CA LEU A 3 3.15 20.24 3.83
C LEU A 3 3.53 18.78 4.15
N HIS A 4 3.88 18.51 5.41
CA HIS A 4 4.19 17.18 5.92
C HIS A 4 3.02 16.20 5.76
N PHE A 5 1.80 16.57 6.16
CA PHE A 5 0.63 15.71 6.01
C PHE A 5 0.22 15.51 4.56
N THR A 6 0.38 16.53 3.71
CA THR A 6 0.14 16.40 2.27
C THR A 6 1.07 15.37 1.64
N ILE A 7 2.36 15.40 1.97
CA ILE A 7 3.34 14.42 1.46
C ILE A 7 2.99 13.00 1.93
N LEU A 8 2.68 12.82 3.22
CA LEU A 8 2.29 11.52 3.77
C LEU A 8 1.01 10.97 3.12
N PHE A 9 0.04 11.84 2.83
CA PHE A 9 -1.20 11.44 2.18
C PHE A 9 -0.92 10.87 0.78
N TRP A 10 -0.16 11.60 -0.04
CA TRP A 10 0.25 11.15 -1.36
C TRP A 10 1.10 9.88 -1.31
N LEU A 11 2.02 9.77 -0.34
CA LEU A 11 2.83 8.59 -0.15
C LEU A 11 1.98 7.36 0.18
N SER A 12 0.98 7.51 1.07
CA SER A 12 0.05 6.42 1.42
C SER A 12 -0.71 5.92 0.20
N LEU A 13 -1.11 6.84 -0.69
CA LEU A 13 -1.85 6.56 -1.91
C LEU A 13 -0.99 5.74 -2.89
N ILE A 14 0.30 6.09 -3.02
CA ILE A 14 1.28 5.32 -3.81
C ILE A 14 1.45 3.91 -3.25
N PHE A 15 1.55 3.75 -1.93
CA PHE A 15 1.68 2.43 -1.29
C PHE A 15 0.47 1.53 -1.54
N ILE A 16 -0.75 2.08 -1.46
CA ILE A 16 -2.00 1.34 -1.74
C ILE A 16 -2.05 0.93 -3.21
N VAL A 17 -1.75 1.85 -4.14
CA VAL A 17 -1.75 1.56 -5.59
C VAL A 17 -0.70 0.51 -5.94
N ALA A 18 0.51 0.62 -5.40
CA ALA A 18 1.57 -0.36 -5.60
C ALA A 18 1.18 -1.74 -5.04
N GLY A 19 0.59 -1.80 -3.83
CA GLY A 19 0.06 -3.02 -3.25
C GLY A 19 -0.99 -3.70 -4.14
N ALA A 20 -1.91 -2.92 -4.70
CA ALA A 20 -2.94 -3.40 -5.63
C ALA A 20 -2.36 -3.91 -6.96
N ILE A 21 -1.35 -3.24 -7.52
CA ILE A 21 -0.65 -3.69 -8.74
C ILE A 21 0.03 -5.04 -8.49
N ILE A 22 0.73 -5.18 -7.36
CA ILE A 22 1.43 -6.42 -7.00
C ILE A 22 0.42 -7.56 -6.78
N LEU A 23 -0.72 -7.28 -6.17
CA LEU A 23 -1.81 -8.24 -6.02
C LEU A 23 -2.37 -8.70 -7.38
N ALA A 24 -2.57 -7.76 -8.32
CA ALA A 24 -3.03 -8.08 -9.67
C ALA A 24 -2.02 -8.96 -10.43
N ILE A 25 -0.72 -8.70 -10.25
CA ILE A 25 0.37 -9.52 -10.82
C ILE A 25 0.37 -10.92 -10.18
N MET A 26 0.20 -11.00 -8.87
CA MET A 26 0.11 -12.26 -8.13
C MET A 26 -1.06 -13.12 -8.64
N LEU A 27 -2.24 -12.53 -8.82
CA LEU A 27 -3.44 -13.21 -9.34
C LEU A 27 -3.21 -13.81 -10.74
N LYS A 28 -2.45 -13.13 -11.60
CA LYS A 28 -2.11 -13.62 -12.94
C LYS A 28 -0.97 -14.65 -12.95
N THR A 29 -0.17 -14.73 -11.89
CA THR A 29 0.99 -15.65 -11.84
C THR A 29 0.53 -17.10 -11.64
N LYS A 30 1.08 -18.06 -12.39
CA LYS A 30 0.75 -19.49 -12.26
C LYS A 30 1.68 -20.28 -11.33
N LYS A 31 2.85 -19.74 -10.97
CA LYS A 31 3.81 -20.39 -10.07
C LYS A 31 3.48 -20.11 -8.60
N GLU A 32 3.00 -21.12 -7.86
CA GLU A 32 2.64 -21.01 -6.44
C GLU A 32 3.77 -20.48 -5.55
N SER A 33 5.02 -20.94 -5.75
CA SER A 33 6.16 -20.48 -4.94
C SER A 33 6.40 -18.96 -4.99
N LYS A 34 6.04 -18.30 -6.10
CA LYS A 34 6.14 -16.84 -6.20
C LYS A 34 4.92 -16.13 -5.61
N LYS A 35 3.76 -16.79 -5.55
CA LYS A 35 2.52 -16.20 -5.02
C LYS A 35 2.64 -15.84 -3.55
N GLU A 36 3.21 -16.71 -2.72
CA GLU A 36 3.36 -16.44 -1.29
C GLU A 36 4.23 -15.20 -1.02
N SER A 37 5.34 -15.05 -1.76
CA SER A 37 6.21 -13.88 -1.64
C SER A 37 5.50 -12.59 -2.09
N TYR A 38 4.78 -12.62 -3.21
CA TYR A 38 4.00 -11.46 -3.67
C TYR A 38 2.86 -11.12 -2.70
N LEU A 39 2.19 -12.12 -2.11
CA LEU A 39 1.12 -11.92 -1.13
C LEU A 39 1.66 -11.24 0.13
N GLY A 40 2.80 -11.68 0.65
CA GLY A 40 3.46 -11.04 1.78
C GLY A 40 3.82 -9.58 1.49
N PHE A 41 4.35 -9.30 0.30
CA PHE A 41 4.69 -7.93 -0.10
C PHE A 41 3.46 -7.05 -0.26
N THR A 42 2.38 -7.56 -0.86
CA THR A 42 1.09 -6.89 -0.96
C THR A 42 0.54 -6.54 0.43
N ILE A 43 0.55 -7.47 1.38
CA ILE A 43 0.04 -7.25 2.73
C ILE A 43 0.81 -6.13 3.43
N VAL A 44 2.15 -6.14 3.36
CA VAL A 44 2.98 -5.09 3.95
C VAL A 44 2.65 -3.72 3.35
N PHE A 45 2.52 -3.64 2.02
CA PHE A 45 2.19 -2.40 1.33
C PHE A 45 0.81 -1.87 1.72
N PHE A 46 -0.19 -2.75 1.84
CA PHE A 46 -1.52 -2.36 2.30
C PHE A 46 -1.54 -1.92 3.75
N ILE A 47 -0.82 -2.59 4.65
CA ILE A 47 -0.74 -2.19 6.07
C ILE A 47 -0.10 -0.82 6.20
N PHE A 48 1.06 -0.60 5.56
CA PHE A 48 1.74 0.69 5.59
C PHE A 48 0.92 1.80 4.93
N GLY A 49 0.32 1.52 3.77
CA GLY A 49 -0.54 2.45 3.06
C GLY A 49 -1.77 2.85 3.87
N LEU A 50 -2.52 1.88 4.41
CA LEU A 50 -3.71 2.17 5.22
C LEU A 50 -3.36 2.83 6.54
N ALA A 51 -2.31 2.40 7.24
CA ALA A 51 -1.91 3.03 8.50
C ALA A 51 -1.53 4.50 8.31
N MET A 52 -0.75 4.82 7.27
CA MET A 52 -0.40 6.20 6.93
C MET A 52 -1.61 7.01 6.47
N LEU A 53 -2.53 6.40 5.71
CA LEU A 53 -3.78 7.04 5.29
C LEU A 53 -4.64 7.40 6.50
N ILE A 54 -4.85 6.46 7.44
CA ILE A 54 -5.63 6.70 8.65
C ILE A 54 -4.97 7.79 9.51
N TYR A 55 -3.66 7.73 9.70
CA TYR A 55 -2.91 8.75 10.43
C TYR A 55 -3.07 10.14 9.80
N THR A 56 -2.93 10.24 8.48
CA THR A 56 -3.08 11.53 7.78
C THR A 56 -4.50 12.06 7.81
N LEU A 57 -5.51 11.19 7.78
CA LEU A 57 -6.91 11.59 7.90
C LEU A 57 -7.26 12.05 9.33
N LEU A 58 -6.74 11.39 10.36
CA LEU A 58 -7.03 11.74 11.76
C LEU A 58 -6.31 12.99 12.26
N PHE A 59 -5.06 13.19 11.82
CA PHE A 59 -4.19 14.26 12.35
C PHE A 59 -3.95 15.40 11.35
N GLY A 60 -4.26 15.19 10.07
CA GLY A 60 -4.05 16.19 9.02
C GLY A 60 -5.32 16.94 8.61
N LEU A 61 -6.50 16.30 8.71
CA LEU A 61 -7.81 16.86 8.35
C LEU A 61 -8.36 17.69 9.51
#